data_AF-A0A150J2U3-F1
#
_entry.id   AF-A0A150J2U3-F1
#
_cell.length_a   1.000
_cell.length_b   1.000
_cell.length_c   1.000
_cell.angle_alpha   90.00
_cell.angle_beta   90.00
_cell.angle_gamma   90.00
#
_symmetry.space_group_name_H-M   'P 1'
#
loop_
_entity.id
_entity.type
_entity.pdbx_description
1 polymer ?
#
loop_
_entity_poly.entity_id
_entity_poly.type
_entity_poly.pdbx_seq_one_letter_code
_entity_poly.pdbx_strand_id
1 'polypeptide(L)'
;MDLTPGHHVVQISMEGYQMWSTTVDIAAGGTTYVQATLLPEDMHGSLSINSNPMGATVSIETPHGMYVGEVIKTPYLLDRIDVGYSTITFYKDGYEPLTKRVYVKADGVTYVDAELKPILFK
;
A
#
# COMPACT_ATOMS: atom_id res chain seq x y z
N MET A 1 8.71 33.67 2.45
CA MET A 1 9.58 32.73 1.71
C MET A 1 8.60 31.86 0.96
N ASP A 2 8.47 32.08 -0.34
CA ASP A 2 7.38 31.52 -1.13
C ASP A 2 7.86 30.25 -1.83
N LEU A 3 6.98 29.25 -1.95
CA LEU A 3 7.29 28.03 -2.68
C LEU A 3 7.40 28.34 -4.18
N THR A 4 8.44 27.83 -4.83
CA THR A 4 8.54 27.92 -6.29
C THR A 4 7.42 27.12 -6.95
N PRO A 5 6.91 27.55 -8.11
CA PRO A 5 5.94 26.76 -8.85
C PRO A 5 6.45 25.35 -9.16
N GLY A 6 5.56 24.36 -9.17
CA GLY A 6 5.87 22.97 -9.48
C GLY A 6 5.35 21.98 -8.45
N HIS A 7 5.86 20.74 -8.53
CA HIS A 7 5.43 19.63 -7.67
C HIS A 7 6.08 19.70 -6.29
N HIS A 8 5.24 19.70 -5.26
CA HIS A 8 5.66 19.64 -3.87
C HIS A 8 4.98 18.46 -3.18
N VAL A 9 5.74 17.79 -2.30
CA VAL A 9 5.19 16.76 -1.42
C VAL A 9 4.79 17.42 -0.11
N VAL A 10 3.53 17.25 0.27
CA VAL A 10 3.01 17.68 1.57
C VAL A 10 2.87 16.46 2.45
N GLN A 11 3.52 16.49 3.62
CA GLN A 11 3.38 15.48 4.66
C GLN A 11 2.73 16.10 5.89
N ILE A 12 1.75 15.39 6.45
CA ILE A 12 1.05 15.78 7.67
C ILE A 12 1.17 14.63 8.65
N SER A 13 1.74 14.91 9.82
CA SER A 13 1.87 13.97 10.93
C SER A 13 1.21 14.54 12.19
N MET A 14 0.60 13.66 12.97
CA MET A 14 0.00 13.96 14.26
C MET A 14 0.22 12.75 15.16
N GLU A 15 0.57 12.98 16.43
CA GLU A 15 0.77 11.90 17.39
C GLU A 15 -0.48 11.02 17.52
N GLY A 16 -0.30 9.70 17.42
CA GLY A 16 -1.40 8.72 17.43
C GLY A 16 -2.13 8.56 16.09
N TYR A 17 -1.69 9.24 15.03
CA TYR A 17 -2.26 9.13 13.69
C TYR A 17 -1.23 8.79 12.62
N GLN A 18 -1.68 7.99 11.67
CA GLN A 18 -0.95 7.63 10.47
C GLN A 18 -0.47 8.86 9.71
N MET A 19 0.79 8.84 9.27
CA MET A 19 1.34 9.90 8.43
C MET A 19 0.59 9.96 7.10
N TRP A 20 0.08 11.13 6.76
CA TRP A 20 -0.57 11.37 5.48
C TRP A 20 0.37 12.11 4.54
N SER A 21 0.39 11.72 3.27
CA SER A 21 1.17 12.40 2.24
C SER A 21 0.41 12.57 0.94
N THR A 22 0.66 13.68 0.25
CA THR A 22 0.16 13.92 -1.11
C THR A 22 1.16 14.74 -1.91
N THR A 23 1.07 14.64 -3.23
CA THR A 23 1.77 15.55 -4.16
C THR A 23 0.79 16.61 -4.63
N VAL A 24 1.17 17.87 -4.47
CA VAL A 24 0.43 19.01 -5.00
C VAL A 24 1.23 19.70 -6.09
N ASP A 25 0.53 20.29 -7.05
CA ASP A 25 1.10 21.19 -8.04
C ASP A 25 0.77 22.64 -7.64
N ILE A 26 1.80 23.47 -7.50
CA ILE A 26 1.67 24.87 -7.11
C ILE A 26 1.90 25.73 -8.34
N ALA A 27 0.87 26.48 -8.73
CA ALA A 27 0.98 27.50 -9.78
C ALA A 27 1.62 28.79 -9.25
N ALA A 28 2.29 29.55 -10.12
CA ALA A 28 2.90 30.83 -9.75
C ALA A 28 1.87 31.83 -9.21
N GLY A 29 2.13 32.35 -8.01
CA GLY A 29 1.24 33.30 -7.33
C GLY A 29 -0.09 32.70 -6.86
N GLY A 30 -0.29 31.39 -7.00
CA GLY A 30 -1.50 30.68 -6.59
C GLY A 30 -1.43 30.20 -5.14
N THR A 31 -2.59 30.00 -4.53
CA THR A 31 -2.74 29.28 -3.26
C THR A 31 -3.38 27.92 -3.54
N THR A 32 -2.70 26.84 -3.15
CA THR A 32 -3.22 25.48 -3.22
C THR A 32 -3.68 25.04 -1.83
N TYR A 33 -4.96 24.70 -1.69
CA TYR A 33 -5.53 24.19 -0.43
C TYR A 33 -5.39 22.67 -0.34
N VAL A 34 -4.93 22.18 0.81
CA VAL A 34 -4.79 20.74 1.10
C VAL A 34 -5.63 20.38 2.31
N GLN A 35 -6.49 19.37 2.17
CA GLN A 35 -7.25 18.80 3.26
C GLN A 35 -6.86 17.33 3.43
N ALA A 36 -6.51 16.96 4.66
CA ALA A 36 -6.17 15.58 5.01
C ALA A 36 -7.16 15.03 6.04
N THR A 37 -7.53 13.77 5.85
CA THR A 37 -8.22 12.97 6.87
C THR A 37 -7.21 11.97 7.40
N LEU A 38 -6.82 12.14 8.66
CA LEU A 38 -5.84 11.25 9.31
C LEU A 38 -6.54 10.04 9.92
N LEU A 39 -5.89 8.88 9.82
CA LEU A 39 -6.36 7.62 10.42
C LEU A 39 -5.59 7.39 11.73
N PRO A 40 -6.21 6.90 12.81
CA PRO A 40 -5.49 6.50 14.02
C PRO A 40 -4.48 5.38 13.74
N GLU A 41 -3.33 5.37 14.42
CA GLU A 41 -2.29 4.34 14.25
C GLU A 41 -2.69 2.98 14.85
N ASP A 42 -3.57 2.97 15.85
CA ASP A 42 -4.09 1.76 16.49
C ASP A 42 -5.20 1.08 15.67
N MET A 43 -5.64 1.72 14.58
CA MET A 43 -6.63 1.18 13.68
C MET A 43 -5.98 0.24 12.67
N HIS A 44 -6.34 -1.04 12.74
CA HIS A 44 -5.82 -2.07 11.85
C HIS A 44 -6.94 -2.84 11.14
N GLY A 45 -6.58 -3.44 10.01
CA GLY A 45 -7.40 -4.39 9.28
C GLY A 45 -6.72 -5.75 9.13
N SER A 46 -7.23 -6.57 8.22
CA SER A 46 -6.62 -7.84 7.85
C SER A 46 -6.65 -8.06 6.34
N LEU A 47 -5.69 -8.83 5.83
CA LEU A 47 -5.61 -9.25 4.43
C LEU A 47 -5.72 -10.77 4.31
N SER A 48 -6.68 -11.23 3.51
CA SER A 48 -6.72 -12.62 3.04
C SER A 48 -6.07 -12.69 1.66
N ILE A 49 -4.87 -13.24 1.58
CA ILE A 49 -3.99 -13.18 0.42
C ILE A 49 -3.91 -14.56 -0.23
N ASN A 50 -4.40 -14.69 -1.46
CA ASN A 50 -4.35 -15.93 -2.23
C ASN A 50 -3.66 -15.71 -3.58
N SER A 51 -3.12 -16.79 -4.13
CA SER A 51 -2.70 -16.80 -5.53
C SER A 51 -2.95 -18.14 -6.19
N ASN A 52 -3.05 -18.10 -7.51
CA ASN A 52 -3.05 -19.24 -8.39
C ASN A 52 -1.91 -19.10 -9.41
N PRO A 53 -0.95 -20.04 -9.43
CA PRO A 53 -0.78 -21.13 -8.47
C PRO A 53 -0.45 -20.65 -7.04
N MET A 54 -0.74 -21.49 -6.05
CA MET A 54 -0.42 -21.24 -4.63
C MET A 54 1.10 -21.26 -4.37
N GLY A 55 1.51 -20.77 -3.20
CA GLY A 55 2.90 -20.74 -2.76
C GLY A 55 3.73 -19.65 -3.43
N ALA A 56 3.10 -18.56 -3.85
CA ALA A 56 3.80 -17.35 -4.26
C ALA A 56 4.29 -16.60 -3.02
N THR A 57 5.50 -16.06 -3.06
CA THR A 57 6.02 -15.17 -2.02
C THR A 57 5.40 -13.78 -2.20
N VAL A 58 5.08 -13.11 -1.10
CA VAL A 58 4.39 -11.82 -1.13
C VAL A 58 5.23 -10.75 -0.44
N SER A 59 5.38 -9.61 -1.10
CA SER A 59 5.92 -8.37 -0.54
C SER A 59 4.79 -7.37 -0.37
N ILE A 60 4.75 -6.67 0.77
CA ILE A 60 3.69 -5.73 1.12
C ILE A 60 4.31 -4.39 1.49
N GLU A 61 3.85 -3.33 0.84
CA GLU A 61 4.13 -1.95 1.19
C GLU A 61 2.84 -1.33 1.74
N THR A 62 2.87 -0.90 3.00
CA THR A 62 1.77 -0.21 3.68
C THR A 62 1.95 1.31 3.54
N PRO A 63 0.95 2.12 3.95
CA PRO A 63 1.11 3.57 4.04
C PRO A 63 2.33 4.03 4.87
N HIS A 64 2.80 3.20 5.82
CA HIS A 64 3.96 3.50 6.67
C HIS A 64 5.26 2.82 6.22
N GLY A 65 5.25 2.19 5.04
CA GLY A 65 6.42 1.59 4.43
C GLY A 65 6.33 0.07 4.31
N MET A 66 7.47 -0.56 4.12
CA MET A 66 7.52 -1.99 3.88
C MET A 66 7.09 -2.76 5.13
N TYR A 67 6.21 -3.75 4.96
CA TYR A 67 5.93 -4.73 6.00
C TYR A 67 7.23 -5.48 6.34
N VAL A 68 7.64 -5.39 7.60
CA VAL A 68 8.82 -6.10 8.13
C VAL A 68 8.34 -7.22 9.03
N GLY A 69 8.48 -8.45 8.57
CA GLY A 69 8.03 -9.63 9.31
C GLY A 69 8.50 -10.92 8.66
N GLU A 70 7.80 -12.01 8.96
CA GLU A 70 8.07 -13.30 8.32
C GLU A 70 7.77 -13.27 6.81
N VAL A 71 8.46 -14.15 6.07
CA VAL A 71 8.21 -14.32 4.63
C VAL A 71 6.80 -14.88 4.43
N ILE A 72 5.95 -14.09 3.76
CA ILE A 72 4.57 -14.48 3.46
C ILE A 72 4.54 -15.35 2.20
N LYS A 73 3.82 -16.48 2.27
CA LYS A 73 3.51 -17.33 1.12
C LYS A 73 2.02 -17.58 1.02
N THR A 74 1.46 -17.53 -0.19
CA THR A 74 0.02 -17.78 -0.40
C THR A 74 -0.36 -19.26 -0.22
N PRO A 75 -1.54 -19.58 0.32
CA PRO A 75 -2.51 -18.65 0.94
C PRO A 75 -2.03 -18.17 2.32
N TYR A 76 -2.35 -16.92 2.68
CA TYR A 76 -1.98 -16.34 3.98
C TYR A 76 -3.05 -15.37 4.49
N LEU A 77 -3.37 -15.44 5.78
CA LEU A 77 -4.18 -14.44 6.48
C LEU A 77 -3.23 -13.57 7.31
N LEU A 78 -3.04 -12.32 6.90
CA LEU A 78 -2.26 -11.34 7.64
C LEU A 78 -3.20 -10.48 8.48
N ASP A 79 -3.04 -10.50 9.79
CA ASP A 79 -3.77 -9.66 10.72
C ASP A 79 -2.99 -8.39 11.06
N ARG A 80 -3.69 -7.45 11.71
CA ARG A 80 -3.11 -6.21 12.26
C ARG A 80 -2.26 -5.39 11.26
N ILE A 81 -2.74 -5.25 10.02
CA ILE A 81 -2.10 -4.39 9.02
C ILE A 81 -2.73 -2.99 9.00
N ASP A 82 -1.90 -1.97 8.76
CA ASP A 82 -2.31 -0.57 8.65
C ASP A 82 -3.50 -0.41 7.70
N VAL A 83 -4.52 0.30 8.15
CA VAL A 83 -5.63 0.75 7.29
C VAL A 83 -5.09 1.71 6.24
N GLY A 84 -5.66 1.66 5.04
CA GLY A 84 -5.26 2.53 3.93
C GLY A 84 -4.87 1.75 2.67
N TYR A 85 -4.25 2.45 1.73
CA TYR A 85 -3.80 1.83 0.49
C TYR A 85 -2.49 1.07 0.70
N SER A 86 -2.52 -0.24 0.50
CA SER A 86 -1.33 -1.08 0.47
C SER A 86 -1.05 -1.58 -0.94
N THR A 87 0.23 -1.73 -1.27
CA THR A 87 0.71 -2.34 -2.51
C THR A 87 1.23 -3.73 -2.20
N ILE A 88 0.71 -4.74 -2.90
CA ILE A 88 1.00 -6.15 -2.68
C ILE A 88 1.61 -6.70 -3.96
N THR A 89 2.83 -7.21 -3.88
CA THR A 89 3.52 -7.80 -5.03
C THR A 89 3.76 -9.29 -4.80
N PHE A 90 3.34 -10.09 -5.77
CA PHE A 90 3.43 -11.54 -5.76
C PHE A 90 4.59 -11.99 -6.64
N TYR A 91 5.40 -12.91 -6.11
CA TYR A 91 6.55 -13.50 -6.79
C TYR A 91 6.44 -15.03 -6.78
N LYS A 92 6.68 -15.65 -7.92
CA LYS A 92 6.79 -17.10 -8.03
C LYS A 92 7.71 -17.49 -9.18
N ASP A 93 8.59 -18.45 -8.94
CA ASP A 93 9.54 -18.94 -9.94
C ASP A 93 8.81 -19.44 -11.20
N GLY A 94 9.23 -18.94 -12.36
CA GLY A 94 8.61 -19.25 -13.65
C GLY A 94 7.34 -18.46 -13.96
N TYR A 95 6.97 -17.47 -13.13
CA TYR A 95 5.80 -16.61 -13.35
C TYR A 95 6.17 -15.14 -13.36
N GLU A 96 5.41 -14.35 -14.11
CA GLU A 96 5.52 -12.89 -14.12
C GLU A 96 5.11 -12.35 -12.74
N PRO A 97 5.87 -11.41 -12.16
CA PRO A 97 5.47 -10.76 -10.92
C PRO A 97 4.17 -9.98 -11.14
N LEU A 98 3.26 -10.06 -10.18
CA LEU A 98 1.99 -9.35 -10.23
C LEU A 98 1.90 -8.38 -9.06
N THR A 99 1.64 -7.10 -9.33
CA THR A 99 1.42 -6.08 -8.32
C THR A 99 -0.06 -5.68 -8.27
N LYS A 100 -0.64 -5.62 -7.07
CA LYS A 100 -2.00 -5.15 -6.81
C LYS A 100 -1.98 -4.07 -5.74
N ARG A 101 -2.76 -3.01 -5.96
CA ARG A 101 -3.03 -1.99 -4.94
C ARG A 101 -4.43 -2.23 -4.37
N VAL A 102 -4.54 -2.31 -3.05
CA VAL A 102 -5.80 -2.57 -2.35
C VAL A 102 -5.99 -1.60 -1.20
N TYR A 103 -7.25 -1.34 -0.84
CA TYR A 103 -7.58 -0.56 0.34
C TYR A 103 -7.90 -1.51 1.50
N VAL A 104 -7.06 -1.50 2.53
CA VAL A 104 -7.29 -2.19 3.80
C VAL A 104 -8.30 -1.37 4.60
N LYS A 105 -9.40 -2.01 5.02
CA LYS A 105 -10.43 -1.39 5.86
C LYS A 105 -10.17 -1.72 7.33
N ALA A 106 -10.54 -0.79 8.21
CA ALA A 106 -10.55 -1.03 9.65
C ALA A 106 -11.46 -2.20 10.02
N ASP A 107 -11.00 -3.03 10.97
CA ASP A 107 -11.77 -4.13 11.58
C ASP A 107 -12.38 -5.13 10.57
N GLY A 108 -11.86 -5.15 9.35
CA GLY A 108 -12.38 -5.94 8.24
C GLY A 108 -11.29 -6.74 7.52
N VAL A 109 -11.72 -7.79 6.83
CA VAL A 109 -10.85 -8.58 5.96
C VAL A 109 -10.97 -8.04 4.54
N THR A 110 -9.85 -7.55 3.99
CA THR A 110 -9.71 -7.24 2.57
C THR A 110 -9.17 -8.49 1.85
N TYR A 111 -9.88 -8.93 0.82
CA TYR A 111 -9.52 -10.12 0.03
C TYR A 111 -8.65 -9.74 -1.16
N VAL A 112 -7.58 -10.48 -1.38
CA VAL A 112 -6.61 -10.25 -2.44
C VAL A 112 -6.26 -11.56 -3.12
N ASP A 113 -6.89 -11.80 -4.27
CA ASP A 113 -6.62 -12.99 -5.08
C ASP A 113 -5.74 -12.62 -6.27
N ALA A 114 -4.71 -13.40 -6.57
CA ALA A 114 -3.78 -13.16 -7.68
C ALA A 114 -3.75 -14.33 -8.67
N GLU A 115 -3.95 -14.06 -9.96
CA GLU A 115 -3.77 -15.04 -11.04
C GLU A 115 -2.41 -14.76 -11.71
N LEU A 116 -1.42 -15.62 -11.50
CA LEU A 116 -0.07 -15.42 -12.01
C LEU A 116 0.06 -16.03 -13.40
N LYS A 117 0.74 -15.30 -14.28
CA LYS A 117 0.98 -15.74 -15.67
C LYS A 117 2.36 -16.41 -15.77
N PRO A 118 2.46 -17.63 -16.33
CA PRO A 118 3.76 -18.24 -16.59
C PRO A 118 4.60 -17.40 -17.55
N ILE A 119 5.90 -17.33 -17.31
CA ILE A 119 6.87 -16.75 -18.26
C ILE A 119 7.10 -17.79 -19.35
N LEU A 120 6.74 -17.46 -20.58
CA LEU A 120 7.00 -18.31 -21.75
C LEU A 120 8.41 -18.04 -22.27
N PHE A 121 9.30 -19.03 -22.17
CA PHE A 121 10.57 -19.00 -22.89
C PHE A 121 10.30 -19.33 -24.37
N LYS A 122 10.72 -18.45 -25.29
CA LYS A 122 10.72 -18.69 -26.73
C LYS A 122 12.00 -19.37 -27.19
#